data_AF-A0A1F5NP58-F1
#
_entry.id   AF-A0A1F5NP58-F1
#
_cell.length_a   1.000
_cell.length_b   1.000
_cell.length_c   1.000
_cell.angle_alpha   90.00
_cell.angle_beta   90.00
_cell.angle_gamma   90.00
#
_symmetry.space_group_name_H-M   'P 1'
#
loop_
_entity.id
_entity.type
_entity.pdbx_description
1 polymer ?
#
loop_
_entity_poly.entity_id
_entity_poly.type
_entity_poly.pdbx_seq_one_letter_code
_entity_poly.pdbx_strand_id
1 'polypeptide(L)'
;MLKFKSMPPKNKGFTPLEIARPAGHVGAQARARFLTGFTLIELLVVISVIGLLASVILISLNSARLKARDARRKADINQLTKAIMLYYDKYGAPPATGANMRWCLGHGNTSTCWPGSGGYSGSVALDNALKEFMPTIPDDPANKTQCQGDAYMYYSEGTGQPIGLHWGMEGPASNETCAPGFNSGAWGDSCNHSACLLWLDI
;
A
#
# COMPACT_ATOMS: atom_id res chain seq x y z
N MET A 1 -1.83 -34.11 37.75
CA MET A 1 -1.02 -35.34 37.63
C MET A 1 -0.52 -35.45 36.20
N LEU A 2 0.72 -35.01 35.94
CA LEU A 2 1.37 -35.05 34.63
C LEU A 2 2.27 -36.30 34.57
N LYS A 3 2.08 -37.18 33.59
CA LYS A 3 2.99 -38.29 33.30
C LYS A 3 3.77 -38.00 32.02
N PHE A 4 5.00 -37.54 32.17
CA PHE A 4 6.01 -37.57 31.11
C PHE A 4 6.53 -39.01 30.96
N LYS A 5 6.50 -39.54 29.73
CA LYS A 5 7.13 -40.82 29.37
C LYS A 5 8.45 -40.52 28.67
N SER A 6 9.55 -40.88 29.31
CA SER A 6 10.91 -40.76 28.81
C SER A 6 11.24 -41.89 27.82
N MET A 7 11.97 -41.58 26.75
CA MET A 7 12.50 -42.52 25.76
C MET A 7 14.03 -42.58 25.89
N PRO A 8 14.66 -43.76 26.00
CA PRO A 8 16.12 -43.88 26.03
C PRO A 8 16.73 -43.79 24.62
N PRO A 9 17.94 -43.20 24.44
CA PRO A 9 18.70 -43.31 23.21
C PRO A 9 19.68 -44.50 23.28
N LYS A 10 19.94 -45.15 22.14
CA LYS A 10 21.20 -45.78 21.71
C LYS A 10 20.94 -46.75 20.55
N ASN A 11 21.62 -46.57 19.42
CA ASN A 11 22.68 -47.52 19.10
C ASN A 11 23.67 -47.00 18.05
N LYS A 12 24.94 -47.30 18.31
CA LYS A 12 26.08 -47.11 17.44
C LYS A 12 26.19 -48.31 16.50
N GLY A 13 26.55 -48.08 15.25
CA GLY A 13 26.86 -49.14 14.30
C GLY A 13 27.63 -48.59 13.10
N PHE A 14 28.92 -48.35 13.29
CA PHE A 14 29.87 -48.21 12.19
C PHE A 14 30.54 -49.58 12.01
N THR A 15 30.38 -50.18 10.82
CA THR A 15 31.32 -51.16 10.29
C THR A 15 31.60 -50.78 8.84
N PRO A 16 32.86 -50.50 8.48
CA PRO A 16 33.24 -50.33 7.10
C PRO A 16 33.48 -51.72 6.50
N LEU A 17 32.56 -52.16 5.64
CA LEU A 17 32.86 -53.22 4.68
C LEU A 17 33.25 -52.55 3.38
N GLU A 18 34.56 -52.52 3.22
CA GLU A 18 35.31 -52.27 2.00
C GLU A 18 34.78 -53.18 0.87
N ILE A 19 34.14 -52.58 -0.13
CA ILE A 19 33.94 -53.20 -1.45
C ILE A 19 34.88 -52.48 -2.40
N ALA A 20 35.98 -53.15 -2.69
CA ALA A 20 36.89 -52.80 -3.77
C ALA A 20 36.25 -53.07 -5.14
N ARG A 21 36.55 -52.16 -6.10
CA ARG A 21 36.73 -52.32 -7.57
C ARG A 21 35.83 -51.41 -8.44
N PRO A 22 36.24 -51.06 -9.68
CA PRO A 22 37.57 -51.11 -10.29
C PRO A 22 38.04 -49.73 -10.79
N ALA A 23 39.36 -49.62 -11.00
CA ALA A 23 39.98 -48.56 -11.77
C ALA A 23 39.46 -48.56 -13.22
N GLY A 24 38.66 -47.55 -13.55
CA GLY A 24 38.17 -47.28 -14.90
C GLY A 24 38.90 -46.09 -15.51
N HIS A 25 39.88 -46.41 -16.36
CA HIS A 25 40.38 -45.67 -17.52
C HIS A 25 40.35 -44.14 -17.48
N VAL A 26 41.56 -43.62 -17.30
CA VAL A 26 42.02 -42.25 -17.57
C VAL A 26 41.58 -41.83 -18.98
N GLY A 27 40.53 -41.04 -19.05
CA GLY A 27 40.20 -40.17 -20.18
C GLY A 27 40.32 -38.73 -19.71
N ALA A 28 41.55 -38.23 -19.57
CA ALA A 28 41.80 -36.81 -19.36
C ALA A 28 41.42 -36.05 -20.62
N GLN A 29 40.13 -35.74 -20.78
CA GLN A 29 39.71 -34.70 -21.70
C GLN A 29 40.17 -33.38 -21.10
N ALA A 30 41.32 -32.91 -21.55
CA ALA A 30 41.77 -31.54 -21.35
C ALA A 30 40.73 -30.61 -21.98
N ARG A 31 39.73 -30.22 -21.20
CA ARG A 31 38.90 -29.06 -21.53
C ARG A 31 39.84 -27.87 -21.50
N ALA A 32 40.18 -27.35 -22.68
CA ALA A 32 40.82 -26.06 -22.82
C ALA A 32 39.95 -25.05 -22.08
N ARG A 33 40.37 -24.67 -20.87
CA ARG A 33 39.76 -23.57 -20.15
C ARG A 33 40.20 -22.33 -20.91
N PHE A 34 39.29 -21.79 -21.73
CA PHE A 34 39.42 -20.43 -22.22
C PHE A 34 39.36 -19.51 -21.00
N LEU A 35 40.51 -19.26 -20.38
CA LEU A 35 40.68 -18.18 -19.41
C LEU A 35 40.79 -16.88 -20.21
N THR A 36 39.66 -16.47 -20.81
CA THR A 36 39.50 -15.12 -21.33
C THR A 36 39.32 -14.21 -20.12
N GLY A 37 40.40 -13.60 -19.65
CA GLY A 37 40.35 -12.56 -18.64
C GLY A 37 39.75 -11.30 -19.25
N PHE A 38 38.79 -10.69 -18.55
CA PHE A 38 38.32 -9.35 -18.88
C PHE A 38 39.47 -8.36 -18.66
N THR A 39 39.65 -7.46 -19.61
CA THR A 39 40.59 -6.35 -19.44
C THR A 39 40.04 -5.37 -18.39
N LEU A 40 40.93 -4.69 -17.65
CA LEU A 40 40.53 -3.66 -16.68
C LEU A 40 39.70 -2.54 -17.34
N ILE A 41 39.98 -2.23 -18.61
CA ILE A 41 39.25 -1.22 -19.38
C ILE A 41 37.84 -1.69 -19.75
N GLU A 42 37.65 -2.96 -20.11
CA GLU A 42 36.31 -3.50 -20.38
C GLU A 42 35.41 -3.43 -19.14
N LEU A 43 35.95 -3.78 -17.97
CA LEU A 43 35.17 -3.69 -16.73
C LEU A 43 34.87 -2.23 -16.34
N LEU A 44 35.82 -1.32 -16.57
CA LEU A 44 35.67 0.11 -16.25
C LEU A 44 34.60 0.77 -17.13
N VAL A 45 34.55 0.44 -18.42
CA VAL A 45 33.51 0.95 -19.34
C VAL A 45 32.13 0.40 -18.98
N VAL A 46 32.03 -0.85 -18.53
CA VAL A 46 30.73 -1.45 -18.16
C VAL A 46 30.12 -0.75 -16.95
N ILE A 47 30.90 -0.55 -15.88
CA ILE A 47 30.38 0.12 -14.68
C ILE A 47 30.06 1.60 -14.94
N SER A 48 30.77 2.26 -15.86
CA SER A 48 30.49 3.64 -16.23
C SER A 48 29.16 3.77 -16.99
N VAL A 49 28.87 2.84 -17.92
CA VAL A 49 27.59 2.80 -18.63
C VAL A 49 26.44 2.42 -17.69
N ILE A 50 26.63 1.44 -16.80
CA ILE A 50 25.60 1.07 -15.81
C ILE A 50 25.32 2.26 -14.87
N GLY A 51 26.35 2.97 -14.42
CA GLY A 51 26.18 4.15 -13.57
C GLY A 51 25.39 5.27 -14.27
N LEU A 52 25.69 5.53 -15.54
CA LEU A 52 24.96 6.51 -16.35
C LEU A 52 23.49 6.12 -16.51
N LEU A 53 23.21 4.87 -16.93
CA LEU A 53 21.83 4.40 -17.11
C LEU A 53 21.05 4.37 -15.79
N ALA A 54 21.68 3.94 -14.68
CA ALA A 54 21.05 3.89 -13.38
C ALA A 54 20.62 5.28 -12.89
N SER A 55 21.43 6.32 -13.14
CA SER A 55 21.11 7.70 -12.73
C SER A 55 19.81 8.23 -13.37
N VAL A 56 19.58 7.94 -14.66
CA VAL A 56 18.39 8.40 -15.40
C VAL A 56 17.14 7.65 -14.92
N ILE A 57 17.27 6.34 -14.67
CA ILE A 57 16.15 5.48 -14.23
C ILE A 57 15.59 5.93 -12.88
N LEU A 58 16.45 6.32 -11.93
CA LEU A 58 16.03 6.72 -10.59
C LEU A 58 15.08 7.92 -10.59
N ILE A 59 15.33 8.92 -11.44
CA ILE A 59 14.46 10.11 -11.55
C ILE A 59 13.07 9.72 -12.06
N SER A 60 13.00 8.84 -13.07
CA SER A 60 11.74 8.38 -13.65
C SER A 60 10.91 7.52 -12.68
N LEU A 61 11.56 6.73 -11.83
CA LEU A 61 10.89 5.80 -10.92
C LEU A 61 10.07 6.53 -9.84
N ASN A 62 10.54 7.68 -9.35
CA ASN A 62 9.81 8.46 -8.36
C ASN A 62 8.47 8.96 -8.91
N SER A 63 8.46 9.54 -10.11
CA SER A 63 7.21 9.99 -10.76
C SER A 63 6.25 8.82 -11.03
N ALA A 64 6.77 7.67 -11.45
CA ALA A 64 5.96 6.47 -11.69
C ALA A 64 5.27 5.97 -10.41
N ARG A 65 5.96 6.00 -9.26
CA ARG A 65 5.39 5.63 -7.96
C ARG A 65 4.27 6.56 -7.52
N LEU A 66 4.43 7.88 -7.70
CA LEU A 66 3.38 8.87 -7.42
C LEU A 66 2.12 8.55 -8.22
N LYS A 67 2.25 8.40 -9.54
CA LYS A 67 1.14 8.08 -10.46
C LYS A 67 0.46 6.75 -10.11
N ALA A 68 1.23 5.74 -9.73
CA ALA A 68 0.68 4.43 -9.33
C ALA A 68 -0.16 4.54 -8.05
N ARG A 69 0.27 5.35 -7.08
CA ARG A 69 -0.51 5.63 -5.86
C ARG A 69 -1.78 6.41 -6.17
N ASP A 70 -1.71 7.45 -7.00
CA ASP A 70 -2.88 8.22 -7.41
C ASP A 70 -3.89 7.35 -8.19
N ALA A 71 -3.42 6.47 -9.07
CA ALA A 71 -4.28 5.50 -9.75
C ALA A 71 -4.98 4.55 -8.77
N ARG A 72 -4.26 4.10 -7.73
CA ARG A 72 -4.85 3.28 -6.67
C ARG A 72 -5.90 4.06 -5.87
N ARG A 73 -5.62 5.31 -5.49
CA ARG A 73 -6.58 6.18 -4.78
C ARG A 73 -7.88 6.32 -5.54
N LYS A 74 -7.82 6.58 -6.85
CA LYS A 74 -9.02 6.66 -7.71
C LYS A 74 -9.80 5.35 -7.73
N ALA A 75 -9.11 4.21 -7.78
CA ALA A 75 -9.77 2.90 -7.72
C ALA A 75 -10.45 2.67 -6.36
N ASP A 76 -9.77 3.01 -5.26
CA ASP A 76 -10.28 2.89 -3.89
C ASP A 76 -11.53 3.76 -3.68
N ILE A 77 -11.50 5.03 -4.12
CA ILE A 77 -12.67 5.94 -4.05
C ILE A 77 -13.85 5.39 -4.85
N ASN A 78 -13.63 4.89 -6.07
CA ASN A 78 -14.70 4.29 -6.86
C ASN A 78 -15.33 3.07 -6.16
N GLN A 79 -14.53 2.28 -5.43
CA GLN A 79 -15.05 1.17 -4.64
C GLN A 79 -15.84 1.66 -3.43
N LEU A 80 -15.34 2.69 -2.73
CA LEU A 80 -16.02 3.29 -1.58
C LEU A 80 -17.37 3.91 -1.97
N THR A 81 -17.41 4.66 -3.08
CA THR A 81 -18.64 5.20 -3.65
C THR A 81 -19.67 4.11 -3.87
N LYS A 82 -19.29 3.00 -4.52
CA LYS A 82 -20.19 1.86 -4.75
C LYS A 82 -20.70 1.26 -3.45
N ALA A 83 -19.84 1.07 -2.44
CA ALA A 83 -20.24 0.52 -1.16
C ALA A 83 -21.25 1.42 -0.43
N ILE A 84 -21.06 2.74 -0.49
CA ILE A 84 -21.99 3.71 0.09
C ILE A 84 -23.33 3.70 -0.65
N MET A 85 -23.33 3.64 -1.99
CA MET A 85 -24.55 3.55 -2.78
C MET A 85 -25.33 2.25 -2.46
N LEU A 86 -24.64 1.11 -2.35
CA LEU A 86 -25.29 -0.15 -1.97
C LEU A 86 -25.87 -0.10 -0.55
N TYR A 87 -25.20 0.59 0.38
CA TYR A 87 -25.75 0.84 1.70
C TYR A 87 -27.04 1.66 1.62
N TYR A 88 -27.03 2.73 0.84
CA TYR A 88 -28.20 3.57 0.63
C TYR A 88 -29.37 2.80 0.01
N ASP A 89 -29.11 2.01 -1.04
CA ASP A 89 -30.11 1.17 -1.69
C ASP A 89 -30.77 0.17 -0.72
N LYS A 90 -30.00 -0.35 0.24
CA LYS A 90 -30.48 -1.32 1.22
C LYS A 90 -31.28 -0.68 2.35
N TYR A 91 -30.78 0.42 2.91
CA TYR A 91 -31.30 1.00 4.15
C TYR A 91 -32.15 2.27 3.94
N GLY A 92 -32.20 2.80 2.71
CA GLY A 92 -32.94 4.01 2.34
C GLY A 92 -32.38 5.30 2.96
N ALA A 93 -31.18 5.23 3.52
CA ALA A 93 -30.48 6.34 4.15
C ALA A 93 -28.97 6.13 4.07
N PRO A 94 -28.16 7.19 3.99
CA PRO A 94 -26.71 7.07 4.06
C PRO A 94 -26.28 6.54 5.43
N PRO A 95 -25.06 5.98 5.55
CA PRO A 95 -24.52 5.57 6.84
C PRO A 95 -24.61 6.71 7.85
N ALA A 96 -25.45 6.52 8.87
CA ALA A 96 -25.77 7.55 9.83
C ALA A 96 -24.56 7.84 10.72
N THR A 97 -23.87 8.91 10.39
CA THR A 97 -22.91 9.57 11.24
C THR A 97 -23.48 10.95 11.54
N GLY A 98 -23.47 11.42 12.79
CA GLY A 98 -24.17 12.65 13.22
C GLY A 98 -24.02 13.86 12.27
N ALA A 99 -24.92 14.84 12.40
CA ALA A 99 -24.97 15.99 11.49
C ALA A 99 -23.69 16.85 11.52
N ASN A 100 -23.26 17.32 10.35
CA ASN A 100 -22.07 18.17 10.14
C ASN A 100 -20.77 17.53 10.62
N MET A 101 -20.64 16.21 10.48
CA MET A 101 -19.48 15.47 10.93
C MET A 101 -18.64 14.94 9.78
N ARG A 102 -17.35 14.77 10.07
CA ARG A 102 -16.31 14.29 9.17
C ARG A 102 -15.64 13.10 9.82
N TRP A 103 -15.52 12.01 9.07
CA TRP A 103 -15.03 10.75 9.59
C TRP A 103 -13.96 10.17 8.70
N CYS A 104 -12.89 9.68 9.31
CA CYS A 104 -11.87 8.93 8.61
C CYS A 104 -12.37 7.50 8.37
N LEU A 105 -12.23 7.02 7.14
CA LEU A 105 -12.63 5.67 6.75
C LEU A 105 -11.52 4.68 7.07
N GLY A 106 -11.86 3.54 7.70
CA GLY A 106 -10.91 2.45 7.93
C GLY A 106 -10.04 2.62 9.18
N HIS A 107 -10.30 3.63 10.01
CA HIS A 107 -9.54 3.95 11.22
C HIS A 107 -10.28 3.61 12.54
N GLY A 108 -11.42 2.92 12.49
CA GLY A 108 -12.14 2.47 13.69
C GLY A 108 -12.51 3.61 14.64
N ASN A 109 -12.27 3.45 15.94
CA ASN A 109 -12.38 4.54 16.94
C ASN A 109 -11.00 4.93 17.49
N THR A 110 -9.94 4.46 16.83
CA THR A 110 -8.58 4.81 17.19
C THR A 110 -8.30 6.22 16.69
N SER A 111 -7.59 6.96 17.54
CA SER A 111 -7.01 8.29 17.37
C SER A 111 -7.02 8.82 15.94
N THR A 112 -7.49 10.05 15.83
CA THR A 112 -7.58 10.88 14.64
C THR A 112 -6.71 10.41 13.45
N CYS A 113 -7.27 10.31 12.24
CA CYS A 113 -6.47 10.05 11.03
C CYS A 113 -5.52 11.22 10.68
N TRP A 114 -5.44 12.21 11.58
CA TRP A 114 -4.50 13.30 11.59
C TRP A 114 -4.02 13.58 13.04
N PRO A 115 -2.73 13.46 13.36
CA PRO A 115 -2.15 13.86 14.64
C PRO A 115 -2.12 15.39 14.74
N GLY A 116 -3.07 15.96 15.48
CA GLY A 116 -3.17 17.38 15.79
C GLY A 116 -4.44 17.70 16.59
N SER A 117 -4.47 18.83 17.30
CA SER A 117 -5.58 19.25 18.17
C SER A 117 -6.88 19.63 17.44
N GLY A 118 -6.98 19.36 16.13
CA GLY A 118 -8.17 19.51 15.28
C GLY A 118 -8.37 18.34 14.32
N GLY A 119 -7.79 17.17 14.61
CA GLY A 119 -7.89 15.97 13.78
C GLY A 119 -9.31 15.41 13.66
N TYR A 120 -9.63 14.84 12.50
CA TYR A 120 -10.85 14.07 12.30
C TYR A 120 -10.68 12.66 12.86
N SER A 121 -11.72 12.11 13.49
CA SER A 121 -11.69 10.78 14.08
C SER A 121 -12.26 9.74 13.11
N GLY A 122 -11.87 8.47 13.28
CA GLY A 122 -12.60 7.36 12.67
C GLY A 122 -13.96 7.13 13.34
N SER A 123 -14.84 6.37 12.69
CA SER A 123 -16.07 5.86 13.30
C SER A 123 -16.21 4.36 13.09
N VAL A 124 -16.25 3.59 14.18
CA VAL A 124 -16.56 2.15 14.12
C VAL A 124 -17.95 1.89 13.54
N ALA A 125 -18.91 2.77 13.80
CA ALA A 125 -20.26 2.63 13.27
C ALA A 125 -20.28 2.78 11.74
N LEU A 126 -19.55 3.77 11.22
CA LEU A 126 -19.38 3.96 9.78
C LEU A 126 -18.61 2.79 9.15
N ASP A 127 -17.50 2.38 9.79
CA ASP A 127 -16.70 1.28 9.29
C ASP A 127 -17.50 -0.03 9.26
N ASN A 128 -18.30 -0.32 10.28
CA ASN A 128 -19.14 -1.52 10.32
C ASN A 128 -20.27 -1.47 9.28
N ALA A 129 -20.86 -0.30 9.06
CA ALA A 129 -21.85 -0.08 8.02
C ALA A 129 -21.29 -0.38 6.62
N LEU A 130 -20.07 0.08 6.34
CA LEU A 130 -19.43 -0.16 5.03
C LEU A 130 -18.86 -1.57 4.89
N LYS A 131 -18.42 -2.20 6.00
CA LYS A 131 -17.89 -3.57 6.00
C LYS A 131 -18.87 -4.63 5.51
N GLU A 132 -20.16 -4.35 5.59
CA GLU A 132 -21.20 -5.20 5.03
C GLU A 132 -21.10 -5.32 3.49
N PHE A 133 -20.70 -4.24 2.82
CA PHE A 133 -20.62 -4.15 1.36
C PHE A 133 -19.19 -4.22 0.83
N MET A 134 -18.21 -3.96 1.69
CA MET A 134 -16.79 -3.98 1.36
C MET A 134 -15.97 -4.60 2.51
N PRO A 135 -15.42 -5.82 2.36
CA PRO A 135 -14.75 -6.53 3.45
C PRO A 135 -13.56 -5.80 4.07
N THR A 136 -12.83 -5.02 3.27
CA THR A 136 -11.68 -4.22 3.71
C THR A 136 -11.85 -2.80 3.23
N ILE A 137 -12.00 -1.87 4.17
CA ILE A 137 -12.01 -0.44 3.85
C ILE A 137 -10.57 -0.06 3.47
N PRO A 138 -10.34 0.42 2.25
CA PRO A 138 -9.01 0.84 1.83
C PRO A 138 -8.56 2.03 2.66
N ASP A 139 -7.25 2.14 2.86
CA ASP A 139 -6.59 3.30 3.46
C ASP A 139 -5.60 3.86 2.42
N ASP A 140 -5.17 5.10 2.62
CA ASP A 140 -4.28 5.76 1.67
C ASP A 140 -2.96 4.98 1.49
N PRO A 141 -2.52 4.74 0.24
CA PRO A 141 -1.35 3.91 -0.03
C PRO A 141 -0.02 4.52 0.43
N ALA A 142 0.04 5.82 0.69
CA ALA A 142 1.21 6.47 1.27
C ALA A 142 1.17 6.48 2.80
N ASN A 143 -0.02 6.28 3.41
CA ASN A 143 -0.27 6.28 4.86
C ASN A 143 0.52 7.39 5.57
N LYS A 144 0.46 8.58 5.00
CA LYS A 144 1.15 9.76 5.51
C LYS A 144 0.33 10.32 6.65
N THR A 145 0.57 9.80 7.84
CA THR A 145 -0.05 10.30 9.08
C THR A 145 0.35 11.75 9.42
N GLN A 146 1.13 12.46 8.60
CA GLN A 146 1.59 13.82 8.90
C GLN A 146 0.84 14.90 8.12
N CYS A 147 -0.05 14.51 7.20
CA CYS A 147 -0.71 15.41 6.27
C CYS A 147 -2.23 15.45 6.53
N GLN A 148 -2.80 16.64 6.66
CA GLN A 148 -4.26 16.81 6.57
C GLN A 148 -4.73 16.28 5.20
N GLY A 149 -5.76 15.43 5.13
CA GLY A 149 -6.34 14.98 3.86
C GLY A 149 -5.69 13.75 3.20
N ASP A 150 -4.65 13.17 3.78
CA ASP A 150 -4.02 11.93 3.28
C ASP A 150 -4.74 10.65 3.75
N ALA A 151 -5.90 10.75 4.41
CA ALA A 151 -6.80 9.62 4.67
C ALA A 151 -8.10 9.81 3.88
N TYR A 152 -8.75 8.72 3.50
CA TYR A 152 -10.09 8.81 2.90
C TYR A 152 -11.08 9.27 3.96
N MET A 153 -11.83 10.30 3.61
CA MET A 153 -12.76 10.95 4.51
C MET A 153 -14.18 10.86 3.98
N TYR A 154 -15.09 10.56 4.89
CA TYR A 154 -16.52 10.62 4.69
C TYR A 154 -17.09 11.89 5.32
N TYR A 155 -17.97 12.56 4.60
CA TYR A 155 -18.62 13.79 5.02
C TYR A 155 -20.13 13.64 4.98
N SER A 156 -20.79 14.06 6.05
CA SER A 156 -22.25 14.10 6.17
C SER A 156 -22.70 15.40 6.82
N GLU A 157 -23.59 16.12 6.12
CA GLU A 157 -24.24 17.33 6.66
C GLU A 157 -25.47 17.03 7.52
N GLY A 158 -25.87 15.75 7.62
CA GLY A 158 -27.02 15.29 8.42
C GLY A 158 -28.03 14.47 7.62
N THR A 159 -29.16 14.14 8.24
CA THR A 159 -30.22 13.33 7.60
C THR A 159 -30.86 14.10 6.45
N GLY A 160 -30.76 13.56 5.22
CA GLY A 160 -31.34 14.17 4.02
C GLY A 160 -30.51 15.29 3.39
N GLN A 161 -29.26 15.47 3.83
CA GLN A 161 -28.29 16.38 3.22
C GLN A 161 -27.29 15.59 2.36
N PRO A 162 -26.65 16.21 1.36
CA PRO A 162 -25.69 15.53 0.50
C PRO A 162 -24.52 14.98 1.32
N ILE A 163 -24.09 13.77 0.98
CA ILE A 163 -22.89 13.17 1.54
C ILE A 163 -21.75 13.25 0.53
N GLY A 164 -20.51 13.22 1.02
CA GLY A 164 -19.34 13.33 0.16
C GLY A 164 -18.18 12.48 0.61
N LEU A 165 -17.30 12.19 -0.35
CA LEU A 165 -15.99 11.58 -0.12
C LEU A 165 -14.90 12.61 -0.40
N HIS A 166 -13.90 12.66 0.47
CA HIS A 166 -12.76 13.54 0.36
C HIS A 166 -11.45 12.74 0.43
N TRP A 167 -10.49 13.08 -0.43
CA TRP A 167 -9.16 12.45 -0.48
C TRP A 167 -8.11 13.39 -1.10
N GLY A 168 -6.83 13.17 -0.81
CA GLY A 168 -5.72 13.88 -1.44
C GLY A 168 -5.09 13.13 -2.62
N MET A 169 -4.51 13.87 -3.58
CA MET A 169 -3.64 13.33 -4.64
C MET A 169 -2.25 13.96 -4.56
N GLU A 170 -1.22 13.14 -4.82
CA GLU A 170 0.18 13.60 -4.73
C GLU A 170 0.65 14.32 -6.00
N GLY A 171 0.04 14.02 -7.15
CA GLY A 171 0.25 14.75 -8.39
C GLY A 171 -0.56 16.05 -8.50
N PRO A 172 -0.23 16.92 -9.48
CA PRO A 172 -1.03 18.10 -9.76
C PRO A 172 -2.44 17.70 -10.23
N ALA A 173 -3.47 18.30 -9.63
CA ALA A 173 -4.85 18.20 -10.08
C ALA A 173 -4.96 18.64 -11.54
N SER A 174 -5.01 17.67 -12.44
CA SER A 174 -5.34 17.93 -13.83
C SER A 174 -6.58 17.11 -14.16
N ASN A 175 -7.70 17.82 -14.26
CA ASN A 175 -8.94 17.39 -14.91
C ASN A 175 -9.91 16.46 -14.13
N GLU A 176 -9.92 16.51 -12.80
CA GLU A 176 -10.99 15.97 -11.93
C GLU A 176 -11.45 17.09 -10.98
N THR A 177 -12.54 16.90 -10.21
CA THR A 177 -13.05 17.82 -9.14
C THR A 177 -12.05 18.07 -7.99
N CYS A 178 -10.78 17.79 -8.25
CA CYS A 178 -9.63 18.10 -7.45
C CYS A 178 -9.16 19.50 -7.83
N ALA A 179 -9.04 20.39 -6.86
CA ALA A 179 -8.53 21.73 -7.10
C ALA A 179 -7.09 21.83 -6.55
N PRO A 180 -6.15 22.44 -7.30
CA PRO A 180 -4.84 22.74 -6.75
C PRO A 180 -4.96 23.86 -5.70
N GLY A 181 -4.52 23.62 -4.47
CA GLY A 181 -4.11 24.64 -3.51
C GLY A 181 -5.10 25.76 -3.14
N PHE A 182 -6.30 25.43 -2.64
CA PHE A 182 -7.10 26.42 -1.90
C PHE A 182 -6.64 26.51 -0.44
N ASN A 183 -5.99 27.63 -0.11
CA ASN A 183 -5.93 28.11 1.27
C ASN A 183 -7.24 28.83 1.61
N SER A 184 -7.73 28.60 2.83
CA SER A 184 -8.89 29.20 3.52
C SER A 184 -10.27 28.60 3.23
N GLY A 185 -10.61 27.53 3.98
CA GLY A 185 -11.96 27.01 4.13
C GLY A 185 -12.04 25.50 4.43
N ALA A 186 -11.71 25.10 5.67
CA ALA A 186 -11.97 23.79 6.31
C ALA A 186 -11.30 22.49 5.78
N TRP A 187 -10.63 22.48 4.62
CA TRP A 187 -10.16 21.22 3.98
C TRP A 187 -8.76 21.27 3.34
N GLY A 188 -7.90 22.19 3.75
CA GLY A 188 -6.53 22.26 3.23
C GLY A 188 -5.70 21.04 3.65
N ASP A 189 -4.87 20.52 2.74
CA ASP A 189 -3.81 19.59 3.14
C ASP A 189 -2.57 20.36 3.62
N SER A 190 -1.84 19.80 4.58
CA SER A 190 -0.60 20.40 5.10
C SER A 190 0.62 20.04 4.26
N CYS A 191 0.41 19.43 3.10
CA CYS A 191 1.45 18.78 2.30
C CYS A 191 1.50 19.26 0.84
N ASN A 192 0.79 20.35 0.51
CA ASN A 192 0.68 20.91 -0.84
C ASN A 192 0.27 19.85 -1.88
N HIS A 193 -0.57 18.90 -1.47
CA HIS A 193 -1.20 17.95 -2.35
C HIS A 193 -2.42 18.62 -3.03
N SER A 194 -3.08 17.89 -3.92
CA SER A 194 -4.37 18.33 -4.44
C SER A 194 -5.48 17.63 -3.68
N ALA A 195 -6.32 18.39 -2.96
CA ALA A 195 -7.51 17.85 -2.31
C ALA A 195 -8.65 17.68 -3.33
N CYS A 196 -9.32 16.53 -3.25
CA CYS A 196 -10.43 16.14 -4.09
C CYS A 196 -11.69 15.92 -3.26
N LEU A 197 -12.83 16.35 -3.79
CA LEU A 197 -14.15 16.14 -3.19
C LEU A 197 -15.10 15.56 -4.24
N LEU A 198 -15.83 14.52 -3.84
CA LEU A 198 -16.90 13.92 -4.62
C LEU A 198 -18.19 13.94 -3.81
N TRP A 199 -19.18 14.68 -4.28
CA TRP A 199 -20.54 14.61 -3.77
C TRP A 199 -21.25 13.39 -4.35
N LEU A 200 -22.02 12.71 -3.51
CA LEU A 200 -22.83 11.57 -3.94
C LEU A 200 -24.29 12.02 -4.05
N ASP A 201 -24.86 11.84 -5.24
CA ASP A 201 -26.27 12.14 -5.52
C ASP A 201 -27.12 10.93 -5.10
N ILE A 202 -27.47 10.87 -3.81
CA ILE A 202 -28.33 9.82 -3.22
C ILE A 202 -29.54 10.43 -2.52
#